data_AF-G2X349-F1
#
_entry.id   AF-G2X349-F1
#
_cell.length_a   1.000
_cell.length_b   1.000
_cell.length_c   1.000
_cell.angle_alpha   90.00
_cell.angle_beta   90.00
_cell.angle_gamma   90.00
#
_symmetry.space_group_name_H-M   'P 1'
#
loop_
_entity.id
_entity.type
_entity.pdbx_description
1 polymer ?
#
loop_
_entity_poly.entity_id
_entity_poly.type
_entity_poly.pdbx_seq_one_letter_code
_entity_poly.pdbx_strand_id
1 'polypeptide(L)'
;MWTCRFMAPLADLVPTYGFLAPLTDGAPRRYTQLSIIAHRHDFENIVVFVDDPAVNPIPAILGGAASGHGEYKTTATPDVEGDSVKVEYFTTFLTNHELQFTATSGKTYPISDWDAMPQGARDALETTDFGSANVPFKDGNFDSNLAKAAL
;
A
#
# COMPACT_ATOMS: atom_id res chain seq x y z
N MET A 1 7.37 5.77 -7.69
CA MET A 1 7.06 6.73 -6.62
C MET A 1 5.60 7.11 -6.75
N TRP A 2 4.82 6.99 -5.68
CA TRP A 2 3.36 6.91 -5.73
C TRP A 2 2.72 7.89 -4.74
N THR A 3 1.61 8.51 -5.12
CA THR A 3 0.76 9.37 -4.26
C THR A 3 -0.65 8.79 -4.23
N CYS A 4 -1.19 8.49 -3.04
CA CYS A 4 -2.55 7.95 -2.88
C CYS A 4 -3.52 9.09 -2.54
N ARG A 5 -4.59 9.28 -3.34
CA ARG A 5 -5.66 10.27 -3.09
C ARG A 5 -6.86 9.60 -2.44
N PHE A 6 -7.38 10.14 -1.33
CA PHE A 6 -8.52 9.54 -0.62
C PHE A 6 -9.85 9.68 -1.39
N MET A 7 -10.68 8.63 -1.36
CA MET A 7 -12.12 8.76 -1.62
C MET A 7 -12.85 7.85 -0.63
N ALA A 8 -13.48 8.45 0.39
CA ALA A 8 -14.30 7.75 1.39
C ALA A 8 -15.77 7.70 0.92
N PRO A 9 -16.47 6.60 1.20
CA PRO A 9 -17.57 6.73 2.15
C PRO A 9 -17.74 5.54 3.11
N LEU A 10 -18.33 5.85 4.27
CA LEU A 10 -18.91 4.98 5.31
C LEU A 10 -17.95 4.33 6.33
N ALA A 11 -18.03 4.87 7.54
CA ALA A 11 -17.75 4.31 8.87
C ALA A 11 -16.55 3.36 9.03
N ASP A 12 -15.58 3.82 9.83
CA ASP A 12 -14.57 3.02 10.55
C ASP A 12 -13.44 2.35 9.76
N LEU A 13 -13.23 2.68 8.48
CA LEU A 13 -12.19 2.03 7.69
C LEU A 13 -10.88 2.81 7.65
N VAL A 14 -9.82 2.14 8.12
CA VAL A 14 -8.43 2.44 7.77
C VAL A 14 -8.24 2.07 6.29
N PRO A 15 -8.07 3.03 5.37
CA PRO A 15 -7.93 2.69 3.97
C PRO A 15 -6.61 1.93 3.77
N THR A 16 -6.74 0.65 3.41
CA THR A 16 -5.62 -0.22 3.07
C THR A 16 -5.57 -0.34 1.56
N TYR A 17 -4.52 0.20 0.94
CA TYR A 17 -4.36 0.16 -0.51
C TYR A 17 -3.27 -0.81 -0.88
N GLY A 18 -3.62 -1.92 -1.55
CA GLY A 18 -2.62 -2.83 -2.11
C GLY A 18 -2.40 -2.61 -3.60
N PHE A 19 -1.14 -2.59 -4.01
CA PHE A 19 -0.69 -2.43 -5.39
C PHE A 19 -0.13 -3.75 -5.91
N LEU A 20 -0.55 -4.17 -7.11
CA LEU A 20 0.08 -5.25 -7.87
C LEU A 20 1.06 -4.63 -8.87
N ALA A 21 2.37 -4.78 -8.62
CA ALA A 21 3.41 -4.35 -9.55
C ALA A 21 3.76 -5.50 -10.50
N PRO A 22 3.43 -5.46 -11.81
CA PRO A 22 4.09 -6.34 -12.77
C PRO A 22 5.55 -5.90 -12.93
N LEU A 23 6.49 -6.85 -12.93
CA LEU A 23 7.96 -6.65 -13.05
C LEU A 23 8.44 -5.92 -14.33
N THR A 24 7.55 -5.32 -15.13
CA THR A 24 7.84 -4.79 -16.46
C THR A 24 7.73 -3.26 -16.59
N ASP A 25 7.62 -2.48 -15.50
CA ASP A 25 7.52 -1.02 -15.64
C ASP A 25 8.87 -0.34 -15.94
N GLY A 26 8.99 0.17 -17.16
CA GLY A 26 10.19 0.84 -17.69
C GLY A 26 10.43 2.25 -17.12
N ALA A 27 10.35 2.44 -15.79
CA ALA A 27 10.76 3.69 -15.16
C ALA A 27 12.29 3.89 -15.29
N PRO A 28 12.78 5.13 -15.45
CA PRO A 28 14.21 5.40 -15.62
C PRO A 28 14.99 4.94 -14.38
N ARG A 29 15.64 3.79 -14.52
CA ARG A 29 16.39 3.12 -13.46
C ARG A 29 17.63 3.94 -13.12
N ARG A 30 17.61 4.62 -11.97
CA ARG A 30 18.87 4.88 -11.25
C ARG A 30 19.11 3.70 -10.34
N TYR A 31 20.20 3.00 -10.61
CA TYR A 31 20.71 1.76 -10.01
C TYR A 31 20.04 0.45 -10.47
N THR A 32 20.81 -0.33 -11.22
CA THR A 32 20.64 -1.77 -11.38
C THR A 32 20.90 -2.44 -10.02
N GLN A 33 19.90 -2.46 -9.13
CA GLN A 33 19.98 -3.25 -7.91
C GLN A 33 19.61 -4.70 -8.23
N LEU A 34 20.55 -5.60 -7.92
CA LEU A 34 20.43 -7.04 -8.12
C LEU A 34 19.62 -7.63 -6.95
N SER A 35 18.37 -8.05 -7.19
CA SER A 35 17.63 -8.92 -6.26
C SER A 35 17.97 -10.38 -6.59
N ILE A 36 18.38 -11.14 -5.58
CA ILE A 36 18.76 -12.56 -5.70
C ILE A 36 17.64 -13.52 -5.26
N ILE A 37 16.47 -13.00 -4.85
CA ILE A 37 15.30 -13.77 -4.36
C ILE A 37 14.01 -13.26 -5.04
N ALA A 38 14.11 -12.85 -6.31
CA ALA A 38 12.97 -12.34 -7.06
C ALA A 38 11.86 -13.41 -7.22
N HIS A 39 10.60 -13.01 -7.03
CA HIS A 39 9.41 -13.81 -7.28
C HIS A 39 8.51 -13.14 -8.33
N ARG A 40 7.63 -13.91 -8.98
CA ARG A 40 6.83 -13.49 -10.15
C ARG A 40 5.86 -12.34 -9.85
N HIS A 41 5.22 -12.38 -8.69
CA HIS A 41 4.17 -11.45 -8.27
C HIS A 41 4.66 -10.66 -7.07
N ASP A 42 4.22 -9.42 -6.91
CA ASP A 42 4.55 -8.61 -5.74
C ASP A 42 3.32 -7.82 -5.30
N PHE A 43 3.04 -7.86 -4.01
CA PHE A 43 1.93 -7.16 -3.39
C PHE A 43 2.46 -6.35 -2.22
N GLU A 44 2.34 -5.03 -2.36
CA GLU A 44 2.73 -4.08 -1.33
C GLU A 44 1.52 -3.21 -0.97
N ASN A 45 1.45 -2.74 0.27
CA ASN A 45 0.39 -1.85 0.73
C ASN A 45 0.87 -0.80 1.73
N ILE A 46 0.05 0.24 1.85
CA ILE A 46 0.13 1.17 2.97
C ILE A 46 -1.19 1.15 3.73
N VAL A 47 -1.07 1.45 5.01
CA VAL A 47 -2.18 1.67 5.94
C VAL A 47 -2.05 3.12 6.39
N VAL A 48 -3.08 3.95 6.15
CA VAL A 48 -3.06 5.36 6.57
C VAL A 48 -4.10 5.57 7.66
N PHE A 49 -3.65 6.03 8.82
CA PHE A 49 -4.52 6.33 9.95
C PHE A 49 -4.98 7.77 9.83
N VAL A 50 -6.30 7.98 9.87
CA VAL A 50 -6.93 9.29 9.80
C VAL A 50 -7.83 9.50 11.00
N ASP A 51 -8.08 10.77 11.33
CA ASP A 51 -9.12 11.14 12.30
C ASP A 51 -10.50 10.68 11.82
N ASP A 52 -11.47 10.58 12.73
CA ASP A 52 -12.80 10.06 12.45
C ASP A 52 -13.48 10.89 11.35
N PRO A 53 -13.70 10.32 10.15
CA PRO A 53 -14.33 11.02 9.04
C PRO A 53 -15.83 11.26 9.22
N ALA A 54 -16.47 10.59 10.19
CA ALA A 54 -17.86 10.87 10.56
C ALA A 54 -17.99 12.17 11.36
N VAL A 55 -16.94 12.57 12.07
CA VAL A 55 -16.91 13.80 12.89
C VAL A 55 -16.24 14.95 12.15
N ASN A 56 -15.18 14.66 11.38
CA ASN A 56 -14.37 15.67 10.72
C ASN A 56 -14.54 15.61 9.19
N PRO A 57 -15.11 16.64 8.53
CA PRO A 57 -15.30 16.63 7.08
C PRO A 57 -13.99 16.75 6.29
N ILE A 58 -12.89 17.12 6.97
CA ILE A 58 -11.52 17.11 6.45
C ILE A 58 -10.67 16.37 7.49
N PRO A 59 -10.64 15.03 7.47
CA PRO A 59 -9.88 14.23 8.43
C PRO A 59 -8.40 14.57 8.41
N ALA A 60 -7.79 14.70 9.59
CA ALA A 60 -6.35 14.83 9.69
C ALA A 60 -5.68 13.46 9.50
N ILE A 61 -4.51 13.43 8.87
CA ILE A 61 -3.66 12.22 8.83
C ILE A 61 -2.97 12.11 10.19
N LEU A 62 -3.19 11.00 10.88
CA LEU A 62 -2.62 10.69 12.20
C LEU A 62 -1.31 9.91 12.10
N GLY A 63 -1.11 9.22 10.98
CA GLY A 63 0.12 8.50 10.68
C GLY A 63 -0.07 7.50 9.55
N GLY A 64 0.93 6.66 9.33
CA GLY A 64 0.83 5.59 8.36
C GLY A 64 1.87 4.51 8.58
N ALA A 65 1.65 3.40 7.90
CA ALA A 65 2.47 2.20 7.95
C ALA A 65 2.69 1.68 6.52
N ALA A 66 3.94 1.46 6.14
CA ALA A 66 4.33 1.01 4.81
C ALA A 66 4.88 -0.42 4.87
N SER A 67 4.36 -1.32 4.04
CA SER A 67 4.74 -2.74 4.08
C SER A 67 6.18 -2.97 3.62
N GLY A 68 6.80 -4.00 4.21
CA GLY A 68 8.10 -4.52 3.80
C GLY A 68 8.32 -5.90 4.38
N HIS A 69 8.52 -6.90 3.51
CA HIS A 69 8.89 -8.27 3.90
C HIS A 69 7.95 -8.93 4.93
N GLY A 70 6.65 -8.63 4.86
CA GLY A 70 5.62 -9.18 5.75
C GLY A 70 5.39 -8.40 7.05
N GLU A 71 6.14 -7.31 7.26
CA GLU A 71 6.02 -6.38 8.38
C GLU A 71 5.70 -4.96 7.88
N TYR A 72 5.59 -4.00 8.80
CA TYR A 72 5.31 -2.59 8.48
C TYR A 72 6.31 -1.63 9.13
N LYS A 73 6.70 -0.61 8.38
CA LYS A 73 7.42 0.57 8.88
C LYS A 73 6.41 1.67 9.19
N THR A 74 6.23 1.99 10.47
CA THR A 74 5.24 2.95 10.95
C THR A 74 5.82 4.36 11.13
N THR A 75 4.99 5.39 10.99
CA THR A 75 5.32 6.78 11.29
C THR A 75 4.07 7.57 11.67
N ALA A 76 4.18 8.42 12.69
CA ALA A 76 3.13 9.38 13.04
C ALA A 76 3.15 10.64 12.14
N THR A 77 4.22 10.83 11.35
CA THR A 77 4.41 12.03 10.52
C THR A 77 4.86 11.63 9.11
N PRO A 78 3.99 10.97 8.32
CA PRO A 78 4.33 10.64 6.94
C PRO A 78 4.51 11.91 6.11
N ASP A 79 5.43 11.87 5.15
CA ASP A 79 5.56 12.91 4.16
C ASP A 79 4.29 13.00 3.30
N VAL A 80 3.74 14.20 3.12
CA VAL A 80 2.50 14.45 2.38
C VAL A 80 2.68 15.48 1.26
N GLU A 81 1.80 15.43 0.27
CA GLU A 81 1.58 16.44 -0.76
C GLU A 81 0.08 16.72 -0.84
N GLY A 82 -0.35 17.87 -0.30
CA GLY A 82 -1.77 18.16 -0.11
C GLY A 82 -2.40 17.19 0.89
N ASP A 83 -3.40 16.44 0.44
CA ASP A 83 -4.10 15.41 1.20
C ASP A 83 -3.52 14.00 0.96
N SER A 84 -2.43 13.86 0.22
CA SER A 84 -1.92 12.57 -0.23
C SER A 84 -0.60 12.22 0.44
N VAL A 85 -0.48 11.04 1.05
CA VAL A 85 0.81 10.54 1.54
C VAL A 85 1.73 10.18 0.36
N LYS A 86 3.04 10.35 0.56
CA LYS A 86 4.08 10.04 -0.43
C LYS A 86 4.81 8.78 -0.03
N VAL A 87 4.82 7.80 -0.94
CA VAL A 87 5.45 6.49 -0.74
C VAL A 87 6.38 6.14 -1.89
N GLU A 88 7.51 5.53 -1.58
CA GLU A 88 8.41 4.93 -2.57
C GLU A 88 8.41 3.42 -2.47
N TYR A 89 8.51 2.81 -3.64
CA TYR A 89 8.74 1.40 -3.84
C TYR A 89 10.20 1.25 -4.25
N PHE A 90 10.96 0.53 -3.44
CA PHE A 90 12.41 0.42 -3.60
C PHE A 90 12.87 -0.98 -3.23
N THR A 91 14.14 -1.26 -3.54
CA THR A 91 14.82 -2.48 -3.12
C THR A 91 16.13 -2.06 -2.46
N THR A 92 16.64 -2.84 -1.52
CA THR A 92 18.01 -2.70 -1.03
C THR A 92 18.86 -3.86 -1.54
N PHE A 93 20.18 -3.68 -1.56
CA PHE A 93 21.08 -4.73 -2.05
C PHE A 93 20.86 -6.01 -1.23
N LEU A 94 20.48 -7.11 -1.93
CA LEU A 94 20.13 -8.44 -1.39
C LEU A 94 18.71 -8.62 -0.84
N THR A 95 17.84 -7.61 -0.86
CA THR A 95 16.43 -7.77 -0.47
C THR A 95 15.47 -7.68 -1.65
N ASN A 96 14.24 -8.17 -1.46
CA ASN A 96 13.14 -7.93 -2.40
C ASN A 96 12.62 -6.49 -2.27
N HIS A 97 11.56 -6.15 -2.98
CA HIS A 97 10.98 -4.82 -2.84
C HIS A 97 10.30 -4.64 -1.49
N GLU A 98 10.14 -3.38 -1.13
CA GLU A 98 9.39 -2.90 0.04
C GLU A 98 8.98 -1.44 -0.18
N LEU A 99 8.11 -0.93 0.70
CA LEU A 99 7.63 0.45 0.68
C LEU A 99 8.19 1.29 1.83
N GLN A 100 8.39 2.58 1.63
CA GLN A 100 8.59 3.54 2.73
C GLN A 100 8.01 4.92 2.41
N PHE A 101 7.71 5.70 3.45
CA PHE A 101 7.37 7.12 3.30
C PHE A 101 8.61 7.93 2.90
N THR A 102 8.39 9.03 2.19
CA THR A 102 9.48 9.68 1.44
C THR A 102 9.12 11.11 1.04
N ALA A 103 10.11 11.99 1.04
CA ALA A 103 9.92 13.40 0.73
C ALA A 103 9.76 13.69 -0.78
N THR A 104 10.11 12.73 -1.65
CA THR A 104 10.09 12.97 -3.12
C THR A 104 8.65 12.88 -3.66
N SER A 105 8.29 13.65 -4.70
CA SER A 105 6.93 13.59 -5.28
C SER A 105 6.77 12.41 -6.23
N GLY A 106 5.62 11.74 -6.12
CA GLY A 106 5.26 10.56 -6.90
C GLY A 106 4.27 10.80 -8.02
N LYS A 107 3.67 9.70 -8.48
CA LYS A 107 2.53 9.66 -9.40
C LYS A 107 1.29 9.15 -8.68
N THR A 108 0.14 9.75 -8.95
CA THR A 108 -1.15 9.24 -8.47
C THR A 108 -1.76 8.28 -9.47
N TYR A 109 -2.41 7.23 -8.97
CA TYR A 109 -3.15 6.26 -9.79
C TYR A 109 -4.61 6.24 -9.36
N PRO A 110 -5.54 5.90 -10.27
CA PRO A 110 -6.92 5.66 -9.90
C PRO A 110 -7.02 4.57 -8.83
N ILE A 111 -7.94 4.76 -7.88
CA ILE A 111 -8.19 3.80 -6.81
C ILE A 111 -9.37 2.92 -7.21
N SER A 112 -9.24 1.63 -6.94
CA SER A 112 -10.36 0.69 -6.92
C SER A 112 -10.62 0.33 -5.47
N ASP A 113 -11.75 0.76 -4.94
CA ASP A 113 -12.23 0.38 -3.62
C ASP A 113 -12.65 -1.10 -3.61
N TRP A 114 -12.30 -1.83 -2.55
CA TRP A 114 -12.64 -3.25 -2.37
C TRP A 114 -14.16 -3.47 -2.38
N ASP A 115 -14.92 -2.61 -1.69
CA ASP A 115 -16.37 -2.76 -1.57
C ASP A 115 -17.09 -2.43 -2.88
N ALA A 116 -16.54 -1.48 -3.65
CA ALA A 116 -17.04 -1.12 -4.97
C ALA A 116 -16.57 -2.06 -6.10
N MET A 117 -15.61 -2.94 -5.83
CA MET A 117 -15.06 -3.86 -6.83
C MET A 117 -16.12 -4.88 -7.29
N PRO A 118 -16.15 -5.30 -8.58
CA PRO A 118 -17.01 -6.39 -9.01
C PRO A 118 -16.72 -7.69 -8.23
N GLN A 119 -17.76 -8.44 -7.87
CA GLN A 119 -17.61 -9.66 -7.08
C GLN A 119 -16.59 -10.64 -7.68
N GLY A 120 -16.61 -10.86 -9.00
CA GLY A 120 -15.66 -11.77 -9.64
C GLY A 120 -14.19 -11.34 -9.53
N ALA A 121 -13.91 -10.05 -9.35
CA ALA A 121 -12.55 -9.57 -9.10
C ALA A 121 -12.15 -9.76 -7.63
N ARG A 122 -13.07 -9.55 -6.67
CA ARG A 122 -12.84 -9.93 -5.27
C ARG A 122 -12.59 -11.43 -5.11
N ASP A 123 -13.42 -12.25 -5.75
CA ASP A 123 -13.26 -13.73 -5.72
C ASP A 123 -11.90 -14.15 -6.26
N ALA A 124 -11.44 -13.53 -7.36
CA ALA A 124 -10.13 -13.79 -7.92
C ALA A 124 -8.99 -13.40 -6.95
N LEU A 125 -9.09 -12.23 -6.31
CA LEU A 125 -8.10 -11.79 -5.33
C LEU A 125 -8.09 -12.65 -4.05
N GLU A 126 -9.24 -13.15 -3.63
CA GLU A 126 -9.36 -14.00 -2.45
C GLU A 126 -8.73 -15.39 -2.68
N THR A 127 -8.96 -15.96 -3.86
CA THR A 127 -8.71 -17.39 -4.13
C THR A 127 -7.49 -17.69 -5.00
N THR A 128 -6.94 -16.72 -5.73
CA THR A 128 -5.80 -16.94 -6.61
C THR A 128 -4.51 -17.16 -5.81
N ASP A 129 -3.74 -18.17 -6.21
CA ASP A 129 -2.37 -18.39 -5.74
C ASP A 129 -1.39 -17.48 -6.49
N PHE A 130 -0.86 -16.48 -5.79
CA PHE A 130 0.17 -15.56 -6.30
C PHE A 130 1.60 -16.01 -5.92
N GLY A 131 1.77 -17.28 -5.54
CA GLY A 131 3.05 -17.87 -5.15
C GLY A 131 3.57 -17.27 -3.85
N SER A 132 4.72 -16.61 -3.90
CA SER A 132 5.35 -16.00 -2.73
C SER A 132 4.67 -14.69 -2.27
N ALA A 133 3.79 -14.10 -3.09
CA ALA A 133 3.10 -12.85 -2.77
C ALA A 133 1.70 -13.12 -2.23
N ASN A 134 1.25 -12.26 -1.32
CA ASN A 134 -0.05 -12.37 -0.66
C ASN A 134 -0.84 -11.08 -0.82
N VAL A 135 -2.11 -11.18 -1.23
CA VAL A 135 -3.02 -10.02 -1.28
C VAL A 135 -3.22 -9.50 0.15
N PRO A 136 -2.84 -8.25 0.47
CA PRO A 136 -2.75 -7.82 1.87
C PRO A 136 -4.10 -7.44 2.48
N PHE A 137 -5.07 -7.11 1.63
CA PHE A 137 -6.39 -6.60 2.02
C PHE A 137 -7.53 -7.61 1.82
N LYS A 138 -7.20 -8.87 1.50
CA LYS A 138 -8.20 -9.95 1.39
C LYS A 138 -8.68 -10.39 2.78
N ASP A 139 -9.82 -11.06 2.87
CA ASP A 139 -10.49 -11.37 4.15
C ASP A 139 -9.56 -12.14 5.11
N GLY A 140 -8.84 -13.13 4.59
CA GLY A 140 -7.91 -13.94 5.41
C GLY A 140 -6.67 -13.21 5.92
N ASN A 141 -6.36 -12.03 5.40
CA ASN A 141 -5.11 -11.30 5.70
C ASN A 141 -5.35 -9.94 6.35
N PHE A 142 -6.49 -9.29 6.09
CA PHE A 142 -6.77 -7.89 6.43
C PHE A 142 -6.51 -7.59 7.91
N ASP A 143 -7.20 -8.28 8.82
CA ASP A 143 -7.09 -8.01 10.27
C ASP A 143 -5.66 -8.24 10.80
N SER A 144 -5.00 -9.29 10.31
CA SER A 144 -3.62 -9.61 10.73
C SER A 144 -2.63 -8.54 10.29
N ASN A 145 -2.83 -7.99 9.09
CA ASN A 145 -2.01 -6.91 8.55
C ASN A 145 -2.30 -5.59 9.25
N LEU A 146 -3.56 -5.29 9.53
CA LEU A 146 -3.96 -4.11 10.28
C LEU A 146 -3.35 -4.11 11.68
N ALA A 147 -3.33 -5.27 12.36
CA ALA A 147 -2.69 -5.42 13.66
C ALA A 147 -1.17 -5.17 13.61
N LYS A 148 -0.49 -5.62 12.55
CA LYS A 148 0.95 -5.35 12.35
C LYS A 148 1.24 -3.88 12.00
N ALA A 149 0.28 -3.20 11.39
CA ALA A 149 0.40 -1.82 10.93
C ALA A 149 0.07 -0.78 12.02
N ALA A 150 -0.43 -1.20 13.18
CA ALA A 150 -0.86 -0.30 14.25
C ALA A 150 0.26 0.68 14.68
N LEU A 151 -0.11 1.95 14.87
CA LEU A 151 0.78 3.05 15.32
C LEU A 151 1.12 2.97 16.81
#